data_AF-A0A3B4VQU0-F1
#
_entry.id   AF-A0A3B4VQU0-F1
#
_cell.length_a   1.000
_cell.length_b   1.000
_cell.length_c   1.000
_cell.angle_alpha   90.00
_cell.angle_beta   90.00
_cell.angle_gamma   90.00
#
_symmetry.space_group_name_H-M   'P 1'
#
loop_
_entity.id
_entity.type
_entity.pdbx_description
1 polymer ?
#
loop_
_entity_poly.entity_id
_entity_poly.type
_entity_poly.pdbx_seq_one_letter_code
_entity_poly.pdbx_strand_id
1 'polypeptide(L)'
;CGERQSRCPRVCVLLSVCVGVCVAFNLDTSFPLLKTGGDGSLFGLSVALHQDLKTDAYRLLVGAPREKAEPDVPANRTGGVYSCPITVNQSDCSRMKLDLIEDMWLGVSVASQGRPGGRVLVSLCSHWLISL
;
A
#
# COMPACT_ATOMS: atom_id res chain seq x y z
N CYS A 1 -44.73 25.20 -20.90
CA CYS A 1 -43.54 25.12 -20.02
C CYS A 1 -42.45 24.37 -20.76
N GLY A 2 -41.39 25.05 -21.19
CA GLY A 2 -40.25 24.44 -21.87
C GLY A 2 -38.96 25.12 -21.42
N GLU A 3 -38.25 24.48 -20.49
CA GLU A 3 -37.00 24.99 -19.95
C GLU A 3 -35.84 24.75 -20.93
N ARG A 4 -35.26 25.85 -21.44
CA ARG A 4 -33.99 25.82 -22.17
C ARG A 4 -32.84 25.73 -21.17
N GLN A 5 -32.17 24.59 -21.15
CA GLN A 5 -30.89 24.36 -20.47
C GLN A 5 -29.80 25.30 -21.01
N SER A 6 -29.63 26.46 -20.39
CA SER A 6 -28.54 27.40 -20.71
C SER A 6 -27.27 26.96 -19.97
N ARG A 7 -26.53 26.01 -20.56
CA ARG A 7 -25.16 25.67 -20.10
C ARG A 7 -24.21 26.81 -20.46
N CYS A 8 -23.72 27.50 -19.44
CA CYS A 8 -22.84 28.66 -19.58
C CYS A 8 -21.41 28.20 -19.92
N PRO A 9 -20.88 28.45 -21.13
CA PRO A 9 -19.60 27.91 -21.59
C PRO A 9 -18.41 28.43 -20.76
N ARG A 10 -18.53 29.61 -20.16
CA ARG A 10 -17.52 30.20 -19.26
C ARG A 10 -17.29 29.36 -18.00
N VAL A 11 -18.35 28.78 -17.45
CA VAL A 11 -18.26 27.90 -16.27
C VAL A 11 -17.56 26.59 -16.63
N CYS A 12 -17.88 26.02 -17.80
CA CYS A 12 -17.21 24.82 -18.31
C CYS A 12 -15.72 25.05 -18.61
N VAL A 13 -15.36 26.21 -19.18
CA VAL A 13 -13.96 26.57 -19.47
C VAL A 13 -13.17 26.78 -18.18
N LEU A 14 -13.73 27.50 -17.20
CA LEU A 14 -13.07 27.69 -15.89
C LEU A 14 -12.87 26.36 -15.17
N LEU A 15 -13.86 25.46 -15.15
CA LEU A 15 -13.72 24.13 -14.58
C LEU A 15 -12.66 23.30 -15.30
N SER A 16 -12.60 23.34 -16.63
CA SER A 16 -11.58 22.64 -17.42
C SER A 16 -10.16 23.15 -17.13
N VAL A 17 -9.99 24.46 -16.97
CA VAL A 17 -8.70 25.07 -16.64
C VAL A 17 -8.28 24.71 -15.22
N CYS A 18 -9.18 24.78 -14.24
CA CYS A 18 -8.88 24.39 -12.86
C CYS A 18 -8.50 22.90 -12.73
N VAL A 19 -9.15 22.01 -13.47
CA VAL A 19 -8.80 20.58 -13.49
C VAL A 19 -7.41 20.36 -14.11
N GLY A 20 -7.02 21.14 -15.11
CA GLY A 20 -5.69 21.11 -15.72
C GLY A 20 -4.56 21.63 -14.83
N VAL A 21 -4.85 22.36 -13.76
CA VAL A 21 -3.86 22.86 -12.78
C VAL A 21 -3.62 21.86 -11.64
N CYS A 22 -4.51 20.88 -11.47
CA CYS A 22 -4.42 19.87 -10.40
C CYS A 22 -3.61 18.61 -10.77
N VAL A 23 -2.84 18.63 -11.86
CA VAL A 23 -1.97 17.51 -12.22
C VAL A 23 -0.74 17.45 -11.32
N ALA A 24 -0.43 16.25 -10.82
CA ALA A 24 0.80 15.97 -10.09
C ALA A 24 2.00 16.11 -11.04
N PHE A 25 2.60 17.31 -11.07
CA PHE A 25 3.68 17.64 -12.01
C PHE A 25 5.07 17.22 -11.53
N ASN A 26 5.23 16.96 -10.22
CA ASN A 26 6.51 16.66 -9.60
C ASN A 26 6.71 15.17 -9.27
N LEU A 27 5.86 14.29 -9.80
CA LEU A 27 6.02 12.84 -9.68
C LEU A 27 6.72 12.31 -10.94
N ASP A 28 7.88 11.69 -10.78
CA ASP A 28 8.59 11.07 -11.90
C ASP A 28 7.91 9.77 -12.32
N THR A 29 7.43 9.73 -13.56
CA THR A 29 6.83 8.56 -14.20
C THR A 29 7.75 7.90 -15.22
N SER A 30 8.91 8.50 -15.52
CA SER A 30 9.88 7.99 -16.49
C SER A 30 10.73 6.87 -15.90
N PHE A 31 11.09 6.97 -14.61
CA PHE A 31 11.94 6.00 -13.92
C PHE A 31 11.35 5.51 -12.59
N PRO A 32 10.16 4.87 -12.59
CA PRO A 32 9.58 4.32 -11.38
C PRO A 32 10.35 3.09 -10.88
N LEU A 33 10.43 2.92 -9.56
CA LEU A 33 10.87 1.68 -8.95
C LEU A 33 9.70 0.70 -8.91
N LEU A 34 9.81 -0.40 -9.63
CA LEU A 34 8.80 -1.44 -9.66
C LEU A 34 9.11 -2.52 -8.61
N LYS A 35 8.09 -2.97 -7.87
CA LYS A 35 8.17 -4.10 -6.95
C LYS A 35 7.09 -5.12 -7.31
N THR A 36 7.46 -6.38 -7.37
CA THR A 36 6.58 -7.47 -7.81
C THR A 36 6.47 -8.52 -6.72
N GLY A 37 5.25 -9.05 -6.51
CA GLY A 37 4.98 -10.16 -5.59
C GLY A 37 4.40 -11.38 -6.31
N GLY A 38 3.97 -12.37 -5.53
CA GLY A 38 3.40 -13.61 -6.05
C GLY A 38 2.09 -13.42 -6.83
N ASP A 39 1.89 -14.23 -7.87
CA ASP A 39 0.68 -14.17 -8.70
C ASP A 39 -0.58 -14.46 -7.88
N GLY A 40 -1.58 -13.59 -8.00
CA GLY A 40 -2.86 -13.75 -7.33
C GLY A 40 -2.83 -13.61 -5.81
N SER A 41 -1.73 -13.09 -5.24
CA SER A 41 -1.62 -12.77 -3.80
C SER A 41 -2.18 -11.39 -3.41
N LEU A 42 -2.59 -10.60 -4.41
CA LEU A 42 -2.97 -9.19 -4.25
C LEU A 42 -1.84 -8.35 -3.62
N PHE A 43 -0.59 -8.67 -3.96
CA PHE A 43 0.56 -7.87 -3.61
C PHE A 43 0.37 -6.42 -4.07
N GLY A 44 0.51 -5.47 -3.14
CA GLY A 44 0.25 -4.06 -3.41
C GLY A 44 -1.14 -3.59 -3.05
N LEU A 45 -2.01 -4.44 -2.47
CA LEU A 45 -3.35 -4.01 -2.02
C LEU A 45 -3.25 -2.88 -0.99
N SER A 46 -2.25 -2.94 -0.11
CA SER A 46 -1.93 -1.87 0.83
C SER A 46 -0.42 -1.60 0.82
N VAL A 47 -0.03 -0.34 1.01
CA VAL A 47 1.38 0.09 1.00
C VAL A 47 1.65 1.14 2.08
N ALA A 48 2.85 1.11 2.67
CA ALA A 48 3.31 2.13 3.60
C ALA A 48 4.83 2.32 3.51
N LEU A 49 5.29 3.57 3.54
CA LEU A 49 6.71 3.87 3.70
C LEU A 49 7.08 3.75 5.18
N HIS A 50 8.14 3.02 5.48
CA HIS A 50 8.63 2.77 6.83
C HIS A 50 10.08 3.22 6.98
N GLN A 51 10.40 3.87 8.08
CA GLN A 51 11.76 4.22 8.46
C GLN A 51 12.18 3.34 9.65
N ASP A 52 13.16 2.48 9.42
CA ASP A 52 13.75 1.66 10.47
C ASP A 52 14.62 2.53 11.36
N LEU A 53 14.20 2.75 12.61
CA LEU A 53 14.90 3.65 13.52
C LEU A 53 16.27 3.12 13.99
N LYS A 54 16.56 1.82 13.82
CA LYS A 54 17.85 1.23 14.19
C LYS A 54 18.89 1.43 13.10
N THR A 55 18.48 1.31 11.84
CA THR A 55 19.38 1.41 10.68
C THR A 55 19.29 2.75 9.95
N ASP A 56 18.31 3.59 10.32
CA ASP A 56 17.88 4.81 9.63
C ASP A 56 17.53 4.60 8.15
N ALA A 57 17.27 3.35 7.75
CA ALA A 57 16.97 2.98 6.38
C ALA A 57 15.46 3.05 6.11
N TYR A 58 15.10 3.48 4.91
CA TYR A 58 13.72 3.45 4.43
C TYR A 58 13.41 2.13 3.73
N ARG A 59 12.23 1.57 4.02
CA ARG A 59 11.70 0.38 3.38
C ARG A 59 10.25 0.60 2.99
N LEU A 60 9.84 0.01 1.88
CA LEU A 60 8.45 -0.03 1.45
C LEU A 60 7.80 -1.29 2.03
N LEU A 61 6.75 -1.10 2.81
CA LEU A 61 5.90 -2.18 3.30
C LEU A 61 4.77 -2.40 2.30
N VAL A 62 4.53 -3.67 1.96
CA VAL A 62 3.52 -4.04 0.97
C VAL A 62 2.67 -5.18 1.49
N GLY A 63 1.36 -4.98 1.52
CA GLY A 63 0.38 -6.01 1.88
C GLY A 63 0.01 -6.91 0.70
N ALA A 64 -0.16 -8.20 0.97
CA ALA A 64 -0.55 -9.25 0.03
C ALA A 64 -1.56 -10.22 0.70
N PRO A 65 -2.84 -9.84 0.84
CA PRO A 65 -3.81 -10.58 1.67
C PRO A 65 -4.24 -11.93 1.13
N ARG A 66 -3.87 -12.26 -0.10
CA ARG A 66 -4.13 -13.55 -0.72
C ARG A 66 -2.88 -14.43 -0.81
N GLU A 67 -1.80 -14.04 -0.16
CA GLU A 67 -0.56 -14.83 -0.09
C GLU A 67 -0.78 -16.18 0.61
N LYS A 68 0.00 -17.18 0.19
CA LYS A 68 -0.04 -18.52 0.80
C LYS A 68 0.41 -18.48 2.26
N ALA A 69 -0.11 -19.39 3.06
CA ALA A 69 0.36 -19.52 4.43
C ALA A 69 1.86 -19.86 4.49
N GLU A 70 2.52 -19.48 5.58
CA GLU A 70 3.86 -20.01 5.90
C GLU A 70 3.77 -21.53 6.09
N PRO A 71 4.85 -22.30 5.80
CA PRO A 71 4.83 -23.76 5.86
C PRO A 71 4.35 -24.35 7.20
N ASP A 72 4.59 -23.64 8.30
CA ASP A 72 4.31 -24.08 9.67
C ASP A 72 2.91 -23.69 10.16
N VAL A 73 2.05 -23.14 9.29
CA VAL A 73 0.69 -22.72 9.64
C VAL A 73 -0.34 -23.62 8.98
N PRO A 74 -1.30 -24.20 9.73
CA PRO A 74 -2.31 -25.11 9.19
C PRO A 74 -3.45 -24.37 8.47
N ALA A 75 -3.12 -23.46 7.56
CA ALA A 75 -4.05 -22.73 6.71
C ALA A 75 -3.56 -22.74 5.25
N ASN A 76 -4.46 -22.57 4.27
CA ASN A 76 -4.06 -22.50 2.87
C ASN A 76 -3.57 -21.09 2.49
N ARG A 77 -4.25 -20.05 3.00
CA ARG A 77 -3.91 -18.64 2.79
C ARG A 77 -4.11 -17.86 4.08
N THR A 78 -3.06 -17.17 4.51
CA THR A 78 -3.09 -16.23 5.65
C THR A 78 -2.81 -14.80 5.22
N GLY A 79 -2.52 -14.57 3.93
CA GLY A 79 -1.99 -13.29 3.49
C GLY A 79 -0.59 -13.02 4.04
N GLY A 80 -0.07 -11.85 3.78
CA GLY A 80 1.29 -11.49 4.21
C GLY A 80 1.57 -10.02 4.09
N VAL A 81 2.64 -9.61 4.76
CA VAL A 81 3.25 -8.29 4.60
C VAL A 81 4.70 -8.49 4.20
N TYR A 82 5.12 -7.74 3.19
CA TYR A 82 6.47 -7.77 2.64
C TYR A 82 7.19 -6.47 2.98
N SER A 83 8.49 -6.57 3.22
CA SER A 83 9.41 -5.45 3.37
C SER A 83 10.34 -5.41 2.16
N CYS A 84 10.27 -4.32 1.40
CA CYS A 84 11.03 -4.12 0.18
C CYS A 84 12.06 -2.98 0.38
N PRO A 85 13.35 -3.22 0.10
CA PRO A 85 14.34 -2.16 0.00
C PRO A 85 13.99 -1.16 -1.12
N ILE A 86 14.34 0.12 -0.95
CA ILE A 86 14.19 1.14 -2.02
C ILE A 86 15.34 0.99 -3.01
N THR A 87 15.19 0.05 -3.95
CA THR A 87 16.19 -0.30 -4.96
C THR A 87 15.49 -0.56 -6.31
N VAL A 88 16.29 -0.62 -7.39
CA VAL A 88 15.83 -0.98 -8.74
C VAL A 88 15.49 -2.46 -8.90
N ASN A 89 15.87 -3.32 -7.95
CA ASN A 89 15.56 -4.73 -8.02
C ASN A 89 14.07 -4.93 -7.70
N GLN A 90 13.35 -5.66 -8.54
CA GLN A 90 11.90 -5.80 -8.41
C GLN A 90 11.47 -6.92 -7.46
N SER A 91 12.36 -7.89 -7.23
CA SER A 91 12.08 -9.14 -6.51
C SER A 91 12.86 -9.28 -5.19
N ASP A 92 13.36 -8.17 -4.64
CA ASP A 92 14.12 -8.12 -3.37
C ASP A 92 13.22 -7.91 -2.13
N CYS A 93 11.91 -8.06 -2.30
CA CYS A 93 10.93 -7.99 -1.21
C CYS A 93 10.99 -9.27 -0.36
N SER A 94 11.15 -9.11 0.95
CA SER A 94 11.16 -10.22 1.90
C SER A 94 9.87 -10.25 2.71
N ARG A 95 9.25 -11.44 2.88
CA ARG A 95 8.08 -11.59 3.75
C ARG A 95 8.48 -11.32 5.20
N MET A 96 7.69 -10.50 5.89
CA MET A 96 7.88 -10.25 7.32
C MET A 96 7.37 -11.45 8.12
N LYS A 97 8.17 -11.91 9.09
CA LYS A 97 7.70 -12.87 10.09
C LYS A 97 6.82 -12.14 11.08
N LEU A 98 5.52 -12.42 11.05
CA LEU A 98 4.58 -12.04 12.09
C LEU A 98 4.32 -13.27 12.95
N ASP A 99 4.07 -13.08 14.25
CA ASP A 99 3.58 -14.17 15.10
C ASP A 99 2.12 -14.42 14.72
N LEU A 100 1.90 -15.49 13.97
CA LEU A 100 0.64 -15.79 13.30
C LEU A 100 -0.35 -16.44 14.28
N ILE A 101 -1.55 -15.87 14.36
CA ILE A 101 -2.74 -16.54 14.88
C ILE A 101 -3.59 -16.90 13.65
N GLU A 102 -4.20 -18.10 13.63
CA GLU A 102 -4.98 -18.63 12.50
C GLU A 102 -6.08 -17.65 12.02
N ASP A 103 -6.46 -17.76 10.73
CA ASP A 103 -7.53 -16.98 10.05
C ASP A 103 -7.35 -15.45 9.93
N MET A 104 -6.11 -14.97 10.00
CA MET A 104 -5.81 -13.55 9.82
C MET A 104 -5.77 -13.12 8.35
N TRP A 105 -6.49 -12.05 8.00
CA TRP A 105 -6.39 -11.34 6.71
C TRP A 105 -5.18 -10.37 6.70
N LEU A 106 -3.96 -10.91 6.69
CA LEU A 106 -2.75 -10.08 6.79
C LEU A 106 -2.51 -9.22 5.54
N GLY A 107 -2.13 -7.96 5.73
CA GLY A 107 -1.79 -7.07 4.62
C GLY A 107 -3.00 -6.45 3.90
N VAL A 108 -4.21 -6.53 4.47
CA VAL A 108 -5.33 -5.68 4.03
C VAL A 108 -5.05 -4.21 4.33
N SER A 109 -4.37 -3.94 5.46
CA SER A 109 -3.93 -2.59 5.82
C SER A 109 -2.57 -2.66 6.48
N VAL A 110 -1.65 -1.81 6.03
CA VAL A 110 -0.32 -1.64 6.60
C VAL A 110 -0.11 -0.16 6.90
N ALA A 111 0.46 0.14 8.06
CA ALA A 111 0.81 1.50 8.44
C ALA A 111 2.14 1.50 9.20
N SER A 112 2.92 2.56 9.02
CA SER A 112 4.16 2.78 9.76
C SER A 112 3.94 3.85 10.82
N GLN A 113 4.25 3.55 12.08
CA GLN A 113 4.33 4.53 13.13
C GLN A 113 5.65 5.30 12.97
N GLY A 114 5.58 6.61 12.76
CA GLY A 114 6.76 7.48 12.67
C GLY A 114 7.56 7.55 13.97
N ARG A 115 8.62 8.38 13.99
CA ARG A 115 9.39 8.66 15.22
C ARG A 115 8.45 9.16 16.34
N PRO A 116 8.61 8.69 17.59
CA PRO A 116 9.69 7.85 18.13
C PRO A 116 9.37 6.34 18.10
N GLY A 117 8.26 5.93 17.51
CA GLY A 117 7.72 4.57 17.63
C GLY A 117 8.40 3.56 16.71
N GLY A 118 8.61 3.88 15.43
CA GLY A 118 9.26 2.95 14.48
C GLY A 118 8.57 1.59 14.36
N ARG A 119 7.30 1.50 14.75
CA ARG A 119 6.51 0.27 14.78
C ARG A 119 5.70 0.12 13.50
N VAL A 120 5.43 -1.12 13.11
CA VAL A 120 4.54 -1.42 11.98
C VAL A 120 3.21 -1.90 12.51
N LEU A 121 2.14 -1.26 12.06
CA LEU A 121 0.78 -1.67 12.35
C LEU A 121 0.25 -2.45 11.16
N VAL A 122 -0.25 -3.65 11.43
CA VAL A 122 -0.98 -4.46 10.45
C VAL A 122 -2.38 -4.64 11.02
N SER A 123 -3.38 -4.08 10.34
CA SER A 123 -4.76 -4.18 10.79
C SER A 123 -5.47 -5.30 10.06
N LEU A 124 -6.19 -6.11 10.83
CA LEU A 124 -7.08 -7.16 10.38
C LEU A 124 -8.51 -6.61 10.43
N CYS A 125 -9.39 -7.05 9.52
CA CYS A 125 -10.83 -6.75 9.60
C CYS A 125 -11.54 -7.43 10.80
N SER A 126 -10.78 -7.96 11.77
CA SER A 126 -11.26 -8.68 12.94
C SER A 126 -10.59 -8.13 14.18
N HIS A 127 -10.95 -6.91 14.60
CA HIS A 127 -10.72 -6.26 15.91
C HIS A 127 -9.34 -6.30 16.62
N TRP A 128 -8.32 -6.99 16.11
CA TRP A 128 -7.01 -7.12 16.75
C TRP A 128 -5.96 -6.32 15.98
N LEU A 129 -5.45 -5.27 16.62
CA LEU A 129 -4.29 -4.51 16.17
C LEU A 129 -3.02 -5.27 16.57
N ILE A 130 -2.24 -5.72 15.58
CA ILE A 130 -0.90 -6.26 15.83
C ILE A 130 0.11 -5.14 15.60
N SER A 131 0.94 -4.88 16.61
CA SER A 131 2.05 -3.93 16.56
C SER A 131 3.36 -4.69 16.58
N LEU A 132 4.20 -4.45 15.58
CA LEU A 132 5.58 -4.97 15.49
C LEU A 132 6.57 -3.85 15.81
#